data_AF-A0A2G9MUL6-F1
#
_entry.id   AF-A0A2G9MUL6-F1
#
_cell.length_a   1.000
_cell.length_b   1.000
_cell.length_c   1.000
_cell.angle_alpha   90.00
_cell.angle_beta   90.00
_cell.angle_gamma   90.00
#
_symmetry.space_group_name_H-M   'P 1'
#
loop_
_entity.id
_entity.type
_entity.pdbx_description
1 polymer ?
#
loop_
_entity_poly.entity_id
_entity_poly.type
_entity_poly.pdbx_seq_one_letter_code
_entity_poly.pdbx_strand_id
1 'polypeptide(L)' 'MEFELQDIKKLRAVLGMRQSELARLAGVSQSLIAKIESGKADPAFSKVKRVMEVLENAKNTAEAHAGDVM' A
#
# COMPACT_ATOMS: atom_id res chain seq x y z
N MET A 1 1.25 -13.89 -1.03
CA MET A 1 0.04 -13.72 -0.22
C MET A 1 -0.93 -12.93 -1.10
N GLU A 2 -2.13 -13.43 -1.38
CA GLU A 2 -3.11 -12.64 -2.15
C GLU A 2 -3.69 -11.58 -1.24
N PHE A 3 -3.36 -10.31 -1.51
CA PHE A 3 -3.96 -9.18 -0.84
C PHE A 3 -5.06 -8.63 -1.74
N GLU A 4 -6.21 -8.31 -1.14
CA GLU A 4 -7.34 -7.73 -1.86
C GLU A 4 -7.28 -6.21 -1.80
N LEU A 5 -7.98 -5.51 -2.71
CA LEU A 5 -8.02 -4.05 -2.73
C LEU A 5 -8.51 -3.45 -1.38
N GLN A 6 -9.39 -4.19 -0.69
CA GLN A 6 -9.90 -3.83 0.63
C GLN A 6 -8.81 -3.81 1.73
N ASP A 7 -7.70 -4.53 1.54
CA ASP A 7 -6.61 -4.62 2.52
C ASP A 7 -5.66 -3.43 2.44
N ILE A 8 -5.64 -2.70 1.32
CA ILE A 8 -4.73 -1.57 1.08
C ILE A 8 -4.80 -0.54 2.21
N LYS A 9 -6.02 -0.16 2.63
CA LYS A 9 -6.20 0.82 3.71
C LYS A 9 -5.65 0.32 5.03
N LYS A 10 -5.92 -0.96 5.36
CA LYS A 10 -5.52 -1.59 6.62
C LYS A 10 -4.00 -1.74 6.67
N LEU A 11 -3.40 -2.29 5.63
CA LEU A 11 -1.94 -2.45 5.51
C LEU A 11 -1.24 -1.10 5.61
N ARG A 12 -1.69 -0.11 4.84
CA ARG A 12 -1.13 1.24 4.89
C ARG A 12 -1.17 1.81 6.31
N ALA A 13 -2.28 1.64 7.03
CA ALA A 13 -2.43 2.15 8.39
C ALA A 13 -1.51 1.42 9.40
N VAL A 14 -1.37 0.09 9.29
CA VAL A 14 -0.46 -0.70 10.14
C VAL A 14 1.00 -0.31 9.89
N LEU A 15 1.36 0.01 8.65
CA LEU A 15 2.69 0.50 8.29
C LEU A 15 2.91 1.98 8.62
N GLY A 16 1.93 2.66 9.24
CA GLY A 16 2.03 4.07 9.61
C GLY A 16 2.03 5.06 8.43
N MET A 17 1.73 4.59 7.22
CA MET A 17 1.84 5.38 6.00
C MET A 17 0.64 6.29 5.78
N ARG A 18 0.88 7.50 5.24
CA ARG A 18 -0.20 8.38 4.76
C ARG A 18 -0.62 7.99 3.34
N GLN A 19 -1.84 8.33 2.92
CA GLN A 19 -2.30 8.08 1.54
C GLN A 19 -1.39 8.77 0.49
N SER A 20 -0.92 9.99 0.80
CA SER A 20 0.00 10.74 -0.06
C SER A 20 1.37 10.08 -0.19
N GLU A 21 1.83 9.42 0.87
CA GLU A 21 3.10 8.71 0.89
C GLU A 21 3.03 7.43 0.06
N LEU A 22 1.99 6.63 0.25
CA LEU A 22 1.73 5.45 -0.58
C LEU A 22 1.59 5.82 -2.06
N ALA A 23 0.87 6.92 -2.35
CA ALA A 23 0.71 7.43 -3.70
C ALA A 23 2.04 7.80 -4.35
N ARG A 24 2.89 8.54 -3.62
CA ARG A 24 4.22 8.95 -4.07
C ARG A 24 5.10 7.74 -4.39
N LEU A 25 5.13 6.76 -3.49
CA LEU A 25 5.95 5.55 -3.65
C LEU A 25 5.46 4.66 -4.79
N ALA A 26 4.13 4.56 -4.97
CA ALA A 26 3.53 3.77 -6.05
C ALA A 26 3.49 4.49 -7.42
N GLY A 27 3.92 5.76 -7.48
CA GLY A 27 3.89 6.56 -8.70
C GLY A 27 2.49 6.85 -9.21
N VAL A 28 1.53 7.06 -8.30
CA VAL A 28 0.13 7.37 -8.62
C VAL A 28 -0.35 8.62 -7.88
N SER A 29 -1.55 9.11 -8.19
CA SER A 29 -2.12 10.25 -7.48
C SER A 29 -2.71 9.83 -6.13
N GLN A 30 -2.66 10.72 -5.14
CA GLN A 30 -3.29 10.48 -3.84
C GLN A 30 -4.82 10.33 -3.97
N SER A 31 -5.45 11.01 -4.91
CA SER A 31 -6.87 10.79 -5.24
C SER A 31 -7.16 9.37 -5.73
N LEU A 32 -6.22 8.73 -6.44
CA LEU A 32 -6.38 7.33 -6.86
C LEU A 32 -6.39 6.41 -5.64
N ILE A 33 -5.44 6.58 -4.71
CA ILE A 33 -5.40 5.82 -3.45
C ILE A 33 -6.71 6.01 -2.68
N ALA A 34 -7.20 7.24 -2.53
CA ALA A 34 -8.46 7.51 -1.83
C ALA A 34 -9.67 6.81 -2.49
N LYS A 35 -9.72 6.75 -3.83
CA LYS A 35 -10.80 6.03 -4.53
C LYS A 35 -10.67 4.52 -4.40
N ILE A 36 -9.46 3.98 -4.43
CA ILE A 36 -9.19 2.56 -4.19
C ILE A 36 -9.65 2.17 -2.78
N GLU A 37 -9.23 2.91 -1.76
CA GLU A 37 -9.59 2.64 -0.36
C GLU A 37 -11.07 2.82 -0.04
N SER A 38 -11.81 3.54 -0.88
CA SER A 38 -13.26 3.71 -0.73
C SER A 38 -14.08 2.75 -1.61
N GLY A 39 -13.42 1.87 -2.39
CA GLY A 39 -14.08 0.98 -3.35
C GLY A 39 -14.73 1.71 -4.53
N LYS A 40 -14.38 2.99 -4.75
CA LYS A 40 -14.98 3.87 -5.77
C LYS A 40 -14.14 4.00 -7.04
N ALA A 41 -13.09 3.21 -7.19
CA ALA A 41 -12.32 3.15 -8.42
C ALA A 41 -12.20 1.70 -8.91
N ASP A 42 -12.29 1.56 -10.22
CA ASP A 42 -11.73 0.45 -10.98
C ASP A 42 -10.41 0.92 -11.62
N PRO A 43 -9.32 0.99 -10.85
CA PRO A 43 -8.00 1.36 -11.38
C PRO A 43 -7.48 0.28 -12.34
N ALA A 44 -6.73 0.70 -13.36
CA ALA A 44 -6.01 -0.25 -14.19
C ALA A 44 -5.14 -1.20 -13.32
N PHE A 45 -5.15 -2.50 -13.65
CA PHE A 45 -4.44 -3.55 -12.93
C PHE A 45 -2.97 -3.20 -12.64
N SER A 46 -2.29 -2.56 -13.60
CA SER A 46 -0.90 -2.11 -13.45
C SER A 46 -0.68 -1.10 -12.31
N LYS A 47 -1.67 -0.24 -12.02
CA LYS A 47 -1.61 0.74 -10.93
C LYS A 47 -1.87 0.07 -9.58
N VAL A 48 -2.82 -0.85 -9.52
CA VAL A 48 -3.07 -1.67 -8.33
C VAL A 48 -1.82 -2.44 -7.96
N LYS A 49 -1.24 -3.15 -8.94
CA LYS A 49 -0.04 -3.95 -8.75
C LYS A 49 1.10 -3.13 -8.11
N ARG A 50 1.37 -1.92 -8.61
CA ARG A 50 2.40 -1.04 -8.02
C ARG A 50 2.10 -0.63 -6.58
N VAL A 51 0.84 -0.31 -6.27
CA VAL A 51 0.42 0.03 -4.90
C VAL A 51 0.67 -1.14 -3.96
N MET A 52 0.34 -2.34 -4.40
CA MET A 52 0.51 -3.57 -3.62
C MET A 52 1.98 -3.92 -3.42
N GLU A 53 2.80 -3.83 -4.48
CA GLU A 53 4.26 -4.03 -4.41
C GLU A 53 4.91 -3.08 -3.39
N VAL A 54 4.49 -1.81 -3.36
CA VAL A 54 5.01 -0.84 -2.37
C VAL A 54 4.64 -1.24 -0.95
N LEU A 55 3.41 -1.67 -0.71
CA LEU A 55 2.97 -2.11 0.62
C LEU A 55 3.71 -3.38 1.06
N GLU A 56 3.90 -4.34 0.15
CA GLU A 56 4.62 -5.58 0.45
C GLU A 56 6.09 -5.30 0.76
N ASN A 57 6.74 -4.44 -0.02
CA ASN A 57 8.11 -4.01 0.25
C ASN A 57 8.23 -3.29 1.60
N ALA A 58 7.32 -2.34 1.90
CA ALA A 58 7.32 -1.63 3.17
C ALA A 58 7.11 -2.56 4.37
N LYS A 59 6.24 -3.57 4.21
CA LYS A 59 6.03 -4.63 5.21
C LYS A 59 7.30 -5.46 5.42
N ASN A 60 7.93 -5.91 4.34
CA ASN A 60 9.15 -6.72 4.43
C ASN A 60 10.29 -5.94 5.11
N THR A 61 10.43 -4.64 4.83
CA THR A 61 11.41 -3.78 5.53
C THR A 61 11.06 -3.62 7.00
N ALA A 62 9.79 -3.40 7.35
CA ALA A 62 9.36 -3.30 8.75
C ALA A 62 9.59 -4.62 9.53
N GLU A 63 9.34 -5.77 8.89
CA GLU A 63 9.57 -7.09 9.48
C GLU A 63 11.06 -7.43 9.61
N ALA A 64 11.88 -7.04 8.63
CA ALA A 64 13.33 -7.22 8.69
C ALA A 64 13.97 -6.43 9.85
N HIS A 65 13.48 -5.22 10.13
CA HIS A 65 13.96 -4.42 11.27
C HIS A 65 13.49 -4.94 12.64
N ALA A 66 12.42 -5.75 12.69
CA ALA A 66 11.95 -6.35 13.93
C ALA A 66 12.78 -7.57 14.39
N GLY A 67 13.65 -8.10 13.52
CA GLY A 67 14.53 -9.24 13.80
C GLY A 67 15.89 -8.90 14.42
N ASP A 68 16.34 -7.64 14.32
CA ASP A 68 17.69 -7.22 14.76
C ASP A 68 17.76 -6.74 16.23
N VAL A 69 16.66 -6.86 16.98
CA VAL A 69 16.61 -6.57 18.42
C VAL A 69 16.31 -7.87 19.18
N MET A 70 17.28 -8.79 19.20
CA MET A 70 17.33 -9.87 20.20
C MET A 70 18.78 -10.19 20.56
#